data_AF-A0A7X7GF94-F1
#
_entry.id   AF-A0A7X7GF94-F1
#
_cell.length_a   1.000
_cell.length_b   1.000
_cell.length_c   1.000
_cell.angle_alpha   90.00
_cell.angle_beta   90.00
_cell.angle_gamma   90.00
#
_symmetry.space_group_name_H-M   'P 1'
#
loop_
_entity.id
_entity.type
_entity.pdbx_description
1 polymer ?
#
loop_
_entity_poly.entity_id
_entity_poly.type
_entity_poly.pdbx_seq_one_letter_code
_entity_poly.pdbx_strand_id
1 'polypeptide(L)'
;MKKFVAATGLVVLMLGTAGCFGSKDPGTVAASCSFTYQLDGAPELLGSAASFKDSAADALAAGQSTSLATIAATAGWQGAWDRMVIVKKGMPADYLSRVAQTPDLCWSGIPDIDDRWASGGYYVFMRGAEPVQSVKWVSPTEAYFGYTGEPVVGADVVLQSDSSGGVRMDPQQ
;
A
#
# COMPACT_ATOMS: atom_id res chain seq x y z
N MET A 1 60.39 -32.79 -42.12
CA MET A 1 61.70 -32.52 -41.47
C MET A 1 61.48 -31.73 -40.20
N LYS A 2 62.10 -32.14 -39.07
CA LYS A 2 62.27 -31.44 -37.76
C LYS A 2 60.96 -31.01 -37.04
N LYS A 3 60.39 -31.84 -36.14
CA LYS A 3 60.67 -31.98 -34.68
C LYS A 3 60.57 -30.66 -33.90
N PHE A 4 59.65 -30.55 -32.94
CA PHE A 4 59.92 -30.43 -31.50
C PHE A 4 58.63 -30.62 -30.67
N VAL A 5 58.79 -31.36 -29.57
CA VAL A 5 57.80 -31.76 -28.56
C VAL A 5 57.99 -30.89 -27.33
N ALA A 6 56.91 -30.48 -26.66
CA ALA A 6 56.82 -30.20 -25.22
C ALA A 6 55.31 -30.26 -24.87
N ALA A 7 54.73 -31.29 -24.25
CA ALA A 7 55.02 -31.98 -22.99
C ALA A 7 54.91 -31.08 -21.75
N THR A 8 53.82 -31.34 -21.00
CA THR A 8 53.71 -31.30 -19.53
C THR A 8 53.22 -30.01 -18.87
N GLY A 9 52.12 -30.12 -18.12
CA GLY A 9 51.67 -29.09 -17.18
C GLY A 9 50.24 -29.24 -16.65
N LEU A 10 49.79 -30.45 -16.28
CA LEU A 10 48.57 -30.65 -15.51
C LEU A 10 48.84 -30.23 -14.06
N VAL A 11 48.20 -29.17 -13.56
CA VAL A 11 48.14 -28.88 -12.12
C VAL A 11 46.69 -29.00 -11.65
N VAL A 12 46.51 -29.99 -10.79
CA VAL A 12 45.30 -30.46 -10.16
C VAL A 12 45.14 -29.75 -8.80
N LEU A 13 43.92 -29.28 -8.54
CA LEU A 13 43.24 -29.09 -7.25
C LEU A 13 44.02 -28.54 -6.04
N MET A 14 43.62 -27.35 -5.60
CA MET A 14 43.48 -27.07 -4.16
C MET A 14 42.01 -26.86 -3.81
N LEU A 15 41.40 -27.93 -3.28
CA LEU A 15 40.29 -27.86 -2.34
C LEU A 15 40.88 -27.46 -0.99
N GLY A 16 40.44 -26.33 -0.45
CA GLY A 16 40.88 -25.81 0.84
C GLY A 16 39.77 -25.00 1.49
N THR A 17 38.70 -25.70 1.86
CA THR A 17 37.61 -25.22 2.72
C THR A 17 38.12 -24.99 4.14
N ALA A 18 38.11 -23.75 4.60
CA ALA A 18 38.05 -23.40 6.03
C ALA A 18 37.40 -22.02 6.17
N GLY A 19 36.07 -22.03 6.16
CA GLY A 19 35.22 -20.86 6.34
C GLY A 19 33.83 -21.26 6.83
N CYS A 20 33.76 -22.08 7.87
CA CYS A 20 32.60 -22.13 8.78
C CYS A 20 32.87 -21.07 9.84
N PHE A 21 32.05 -20.06 10.12
CA PHE A 21 30.61 -20.07 10.34
C PHE A 21 29.95 -18.85 9.68
N GLY A 22 29.26 -19.07 8.56
CA GLY A 22 28.14 -18.22 8.14
C GLY A 22 26.88 -19.02 8.39
N SER A 23 26.24 -18.82 9.54
CA SER A 23 24.95 -19.42 9.85
C SER A 23 23.97 -19.13 8.71
N LYS A 24 23.22 -20.17 8.30
CA LYS A 24 22.07 -20.07 7.38
C LYS A 24 21.17 -18.89 7.78
N ASP A 25 21.09 -17.91 6.90
CA ASP A 25 20.00 -16.94 6.81
C ASP A 25 18.65 -17.67 6.58
N PRO A 26 17.54 -17.09 7.09
CA PRO A 26 16.81 -16.18 6.24
C PRO A 26 16.53 -14.87 6.99
N GLY A 27 17.58 -14.07 7.21
CA GLY A 27 17.37 -12.64 7.15
C GLY A 27 16.92 -12.34 5.72
N THR A 28 15.59 -12.25 5.52
CA THR A 28 15.00 -11.63 4.33
C THR A 28 15.90 -10.45 3.98
N VAL A 29 16.57 -10.52 2.83
CA VAL A 29 17.27 -9.37 2.30
C VAL A 29 16.18 -8.31 2.25
N ALA A 30 16.22 -7.35 3.17
CA ALA A 30 15.23 -6.29 3.19
C ALA A 30 15.28 -5.73 1.78
N ALA A 31 14.18 -5.88 1.03
CA ALA A 31 14.13 -5.40 -0.33
C ALA A 31 14.58 -3.95 -0.26
N SER A 32 15.74 -3.64 -0.85
CA SER A 32 16.22 -2.28 -0.89
C SER A 32 15.29 -1.55 -1.84
N CYS A 33 14.22 -0.98 -1.29
CA CYS A 33 13.22 -0.28 -2.07
C CYS A 33 13.88 0.88 -2.78
N SER A 34 13.52 1.10 -4.04
CA SER A 34 14.02 2.24 -4.81
C SER A 34 13.35 3.55 -4.36
N PHE A 35 12.16 3.45 -3.77
CA PHE A 35 11.34 4.59 -3.34
C PHE A 35 10.64 4.30 -2.02
N THR A 36 10.45 5.35 -1.22
CA THR A 36 9.67 5.30 0.02
C THR A 36 8.48 6.23 -0.09
N TYR A 37 7.28 5.73 0.18
CA TYR A 37 6.10 6.55 0.36
C TYR A 37 5.81 6.71 1.85
N GLN A 38 5.81 7.97 2.30
CA GLN A 38 5.41 8.32 3.65
C GLN A 38 3.89 8.57 3.67
N LEU A 39 3.15 7.79 4.46
CA LEU A 39 1.69 7.92 4.57
C LEU A 39 1.27 9.23 5.23
N ASP A 40 2.04 9.69 6.23
CA ASP A 40 1.76 10.92 6.95
C ASP A 40 2.37 12.13 6.23
N GLY A 41 1.58 13.20 6.05
CA GLY A 41 2.04 14.41 5.35
C GLY A 41 2.32 14.22 3.86
N ALA A 42 1.74 13.20 3.22
CA ALA A 42 1.80 13.08 1.76
C ALA A 42 1.21 14.32 1.07
N PRO A 43 1.76 14.74 -0.08
CA PRO A 43 1.23 15.90 -0.80
C PRO A 43 -0.23 15.73 -1.22
N GLU A 44 -1.00 16.81 -1.15
CA GLU A 44 -2.41 16.85 -1.56
C GLU A 44 -2.54 17.15 -3.08
N LEU A 45 -2.03 16.25 -3.92
CA LEU A 45 -1.98 16.44 -5.38
C LEU A 45 -3.35 16.40 -6.05
N LEU A 46 -4.30 15.67 -5.48
CA LEU A 46 -5.66 15.54 -6.01
C LEU A 46 -6.54 16.68 -5.53
N GLY A 47 -6.32 17.17 -4.31
CA GLY A 47 -7.13 18.20 -3.67
C GLY A 47 -7.14 18.00 -2.16
N SER A 48 -7.86 18.86 -1.43
CA SER A 48 -7.81 18.82 0.03
C SER A 48 -8.33 17.51 0.62
N ALA A 49 -7.55 16.90 1.51
CA ALA A 49 -7.98 15.73 2.27
C ALA A 49 -9.15 16.05 3.20
N ALA A 50 -9.21 17.28 3.74
CA ALA A 50 -10.31 17.74 4.57
C ALA A 50 -11.63 17.79 3.77
N SER A 51 -11.62 18.42 2.59
CA SER A 51 -12.81 18.49 1.72
C SER A 51 -13.30 17.10 1.28
N PHE A 52 -12.38 16.14 1.09
CA PHE A 52 -12.76 14.76 0.82
C PHE A 52 -13.47 14.10 2.00
N LYS A 53 -12.96 14.28 3.22
CA LYS A 53 -13.61 13.76 4.43
C LYS A 53 -14.99 14.36 4.65
N ASP A 54 -15.12 15.67 4.47
CA ASP A 54 -16.41 16.36 4.61
C ASP A 54 -17.42 15.83 3.58
N SER A 55 -17.00 15.70 2.32
CA SER A 55 -17.85 15.14 1.25
C SER A 55 -18.23 13.68 1.49
N ALA A 56 -17.32 12.88 2.06
CA ALA A 56 -17.60 11.50 2.44
C ALA A 56 -18.63 11.44 3.57
N ALA A 57 -18.46 12.27 4.60
CA ALA A 57 -19.40 12.34 5.72
C ALA A 57 -20.81 12.75 5.25
N ASP A 58 -20.90 13.78 4.41
CA ASP A 58 -22.16 14.27 3.86
C ASP A 58 -22.86 13.21 3.00
N ALA A 59 -22.11 12.53 2.13
CA ALA A 59 -22.68 11.52 1.24
C ALA A 59 -23.23 10.32 2.03
N LEU A 60 -22.54 9.92 3.09
CA LEU A 60 -23.00 8.85 3.97
C LEU A 60 -24.19 9.26 4.83
N ALA A 61 -24.20 10.49 5.33
CA ALA A 61 -25.33 11.03 6.08
C ALA A 61 -26.61 11.17 5.23
N ALA A 62 -26.46 11.44 3.93
CA ALA A 62 -27.58 11.48 2.99
C ALA A 62 -28.21 10.10 2.74
N GLY A 63 -27.50 9.01 3.05
CA GLY A 63 -27.98 7.62 2.87
C GLY A 63 -28.22 7.23 1.42
N GLN A 64 -27.65 7.99 0.47
CA GLN A 64 -27.79 7.75 -0.96
C GLN A 64 -26.62 6.91 -1.48
N SER A 65 -26.91 6.08 -2.48
CA SER A 65 -25.90 5.34 -3.22
C SER A 65 -24.95 6.31 -3.93
N THR A 66 -23.65 6.25 -3.62
CA THR A 66 -22.62 7.14 -4.19
C THR A 66 -21.34 6.35 -4.52
N SER A 67 -20.49 6.83 -5.42
CA SER A 67 -19.18 6.22 -5.68
C SER A 67 -18.05 7.01 -5.02
N LEU A 68 -16.88 6.38 -4.84
CA LEU A 68 -15.69 7.11 -4.38
C LEU A 68 -15.31 8.23 -5.37
N ALA A 69 -15.44 7.99 -6.66
CA ALA A 69 -15.20 9.00 -7.70
C ALA A 69 -16.14 10.20 -7.54
N THR A 70 -17.41 9.97 -7.25
CA THR A 70 -18.40 11.03 -7.01
C THR A 70 -18.06 11.83 -5.77
N ILE A 71 -17.66 11.17 -4.67
CA ILE A 71 -17.23 11.84 -3.44
C ILE A 71 -16.00 12.73 -3.72
N ALA A 72 -14.98 12.20 -4.39
CA ALA A 72 -13.77 12.96 -4.72
C ALA A 72 -14.08 14.15 -5.65
N ALA A 73 -14.92 13.95 -6.67
CA ALA A 73 -15.34 15.03 -7.57
C ALA A 73 -16.10 16.13 -6.82
N THR A 74 -16.95 15.76 -5.87
CA THR A 74 -17.72 16.69 -5.02
C THR A 74 -16.79 17.48 -4.09
N ALA A 75 -15.74 16.83 -3.59
CA ALA A 75 -14.66 17.45 -2.82
C ALA A 75 -13.77 18.40 -3.65
N GLY A 76 -14.04 18.54 -4.95
CA GLY A 76 -13.25 19.36 -5.87
C GLY A 76 -11.92 18.73 -6.26
N TRP A 77 -11.73 17.43 -6.06
CA TRP A 77 -10.50 16.75 -6.46
C TRP A 77 -10.35 16.72 -7.98
N GLN A 78 -9.12 16.89 -8.43
CA GLN A 78 -8.70 16.89 -9.81
C GLN A 78 -7.55 15.90 -10.01
N GLY A 79 -7.26 15.56 -11.27
CA GLY A 79 -6.21 14.61 -11.60
C GLY A 79 -6.68 13.15 -11.60
N ALA A 80 -5.76 12.25 -11.95
CA ALA A 80 -6.07 10.85 -12.18
C ALA A 80 -5.75 9.96 -10.98
N TRP A 81 -6.63 9.04 -10.66
CA TRP A 81 -6.46 7.94 -9.71
C TRP A 81 -7.48 6.86 -10.10
N ASP A 82 -7.26 5.61 -9.69
CA ASP A 82 -8.11 4.47 -10.08
C ASP A 82 -8.70 3.68 -8.90
N ARG A 83 -8.01 3.66 -7.76
CA ARG A 83 -8.48 2.95 -6.58
C ARG A 83 -7.98 3.59 -5.29
N MET A 84 -8.64 3.24 -4.20
CA MET A 84 -8.28 3.57 -2.84
C MET A 84 -7.83 2.29 -2.12
N VAL A 85 -6.71 2.35 -1.41
CA VAL A 85 -6.23 1.30 -0.53
C VAL A 85 -6.43 1.74 0.91
N ILE A 86 -7.15 0.94 1.70
CA ILE A 86 -7.41 1.20 3.11
C ILE A 86 -6.26 0.62 3.93
N VAL A 87 -5.40 1.50 4.46
CA VAL A 87 -4.31 1.12 5.37
C VAL A 87 -4.81 1.24 6.79
N LYS A 88 -4.74 0.14 7.54
CA LYS A 88 -5.07 0.12 8.97
C LYS A 88 -3.80 0.10 9.81
N LYS A 89 -3.98 0.50 11.06
CA LYS A 89 -3.01 0.22 12.11
C LYS A 89 -2.59 -1.25 12.14
N GLY A 90 -1.30 -1.48 12.31
CA GLY A 90 -0.68 -2.81 12.37
C GLY A 90 -0.64 -3.56 11.05
N MET A 91 -1.02 -2.94 9.92
CA MET A 91 -0.96 -3.60 8.63
C MET A 91 0.50 -3.87 8.24
N PRO A 92 0.90 -5.13 7.98
CA PRO A 92 2.26 -5.44 7.57
C PRO A 92 2.60 -4.76 6.23
N ALA A 93 3.79 -4.15 6.14
CA ALA A 93 4.20 -3.41 4.94
C ALA A 93 4.28 -4.32 3.69
N ASP A 94 4.68 -5.58 3.84
CA ASP A 94 4.71 -6.56 2.76
C ASP A 94 3.30 -6.91 2.27
N TYR A 95 2.33 -7.02 3.17
CA TYR A 95 0.92 -7.21 2.81
C TYR A 95 0.39 -5.97 2.07
N LEU A 96 0.69 -4.77 2.59
CA LEU A 96 0.31 -3.51 1.94
C LEU A 96 0.89 -3.41 0.52
N SER A 97 2.18 -3.70 0.32
CA SER A 97 2.80 -3.69 -1.01
C SER A 97 2.16 -4.70 -1.97
N ARG A 98 1.75 -5.89 -1.49
CA ARG A 98 1.03 -6.86 -2.33
C ARG A 98 -0.34 -6.36 -2.77
N VAL A 99 -1.16 -5.88 -1.84
CA VAL A 99 -2.53 -5.44 -2.16
C VAL A 99 -2.56 -4.13 -2.94
N ALA A 100 -1.60 -3.23 -2.66
CA ALA A 100 -1.44 -1.98 -3.40
C ALA A 100 -0.75 -2.19 -4.76
N GLN A 101 -0.20 -3.39 -5.02
CA GLN A 101 0.57 -3.71 -6.23
C GLN A 101 1.81 -2.81 -6.39
N THR A 102 2.55 -2.60 -5.30
CA THR A 102 3.73 -1.72 -5.23
C THR A 102 5.00 -2.49 -4.84
N PRO A 103 5.50 -3.41 -5.69
CA PRO A 103 6.60 -4.33 -5.33
C PRO A 103 7.93 -3.61 -5.02
N ASP A 104 8.15 -2.42 -5.58
CA ASP A 104 9.41 -1.67 -5.46
C ASP A 104 9.34 -0.50 -4.44
N LEU A 105 8.23 -0.40 -3.71
CA LEU A 105 7.92 0.70 -2.80
C LEU A 105 8.01 0.26 -1.33
N CYS A 106 8.74 1.03 -0.53
CA CYS A 106 8.70 0.94 0.92
C CYS A 106 7.62 1.86 1.47
N TRP A 107 6.80 1.34 2.38
CA TRP A 107 5.80 2.11 3.11
C TRP A 107 6.36 2.59 4.44
N SER A 108 6.18 3.87 4.74
CA SER A 108 6.56 4.47 6.01
C SER A 108 5.39 5.22 6.64
N GLY A 109 5.37 5.30 7.97
CA GLY A 109 4.27 5.93 8.72
C GLY A 109 3.01 5.06 8.88
N ILE A 110 3.13 3.74 8.72
CA ILE A 110 2.03 2.82 9.07
C ILE A 110 1.82 2.89 10.59
N PRO A 111 0.61 3.17 11.10
CA PRO A 111 0.38 3.23 12.54
C PRO A 111 0.65 1.86 13.19
N ASP A 112 1.40 1.81 14.29
CA ASP A 112 1.73 0.57 15.00
C ASP A 112 0.62 0.15 15.97
N ILE A 113 0.43 -1.15 16.22
CA ILE A 113 -0.59 -1.76 17.11
C ILE A 113 -0.57 -1.14 18.52
N ASP A 114 0.61 -0.77 19.02
CA ASP A 114 0.79 -0.23 20.37
C ASP A 114 0.45 1.26 20.53
N ASP A 115 0.14 1.96 19.43
CA ASP A 115 -0.33 3.34 19.49
C ASP A 115 -1.75 3.37 20.09
N ARG A 116 -1.84 3.37 21.44
CA ARG A 116 -3.09 3.31 22.21
C ARG A 116 -4.09 4.42 21.86
N TRP A 117 -3.66 5.44 21.12
CA TRP A 117 -4.44 6.61 20.75
C TRP A 117 -4.93 6.57 19.31
N ALA A 118 -4.27 5.82 18.42
CA ALA A 118 -4.73 5.63 17.05
C ALA A 118 -5.62 4.39 16.94
N SER A 119 -6.93 4.60 16.79
CA SER A 119 -7.85 3.63 16.19
C SER A 119 -7.98 3.88 14.67
N GLY A 120 -7.03 4.59 14.08
CA GLY A 120 -7.09 5.16 12.74
C GLY A 120 -6.25 4.44 11.69
N GLY A 121 -6.11 5.09 10.54
CA GLY A 121 -5.35 4.63 9.40
C GLY A 121 -5.29 5.66 8.28
N TYR A 122 -5.06 5.18 7.07
CA TYR A 122 -5.03 6.01 5.87
C TYR A 122 -5.88 5.42 4.76
N TYR A 123 -6.50 6.29 3.97
CA TYR A 123 -7.02 6.00 2.65
C TYR A 123 -5.98 6.46 1.63
N VAL A 124 -5.36 5.53 0.91
CA VAL A 124 -4.29 5.83 -0.04
C VAL A 124 -4.84 5.72 -1.45
N PHE A 125 -4.86 6.83 -2.18
CA PHE A 125 -5.34 6.89 -3.54
C PHE A 125 -4.20 6.57 -4.50
N MET A 126 -4.45 5.60 -5.39
CA MET A 126 -3.46 5.02 -6.28
C MET A 126 -3.76 5.38 -7.73
N ARG A 127 -2.69 5.47 -8.53
CA ARG A 127 -2.72 5.46 -10.00
C ARG A 127 -1.78 4.37 -10.49
N GLY A 128 -2.30 3.24 -10.94
CA GLY A 128 -1.51 2.05 -11.24
C GLY A 128 -0.76 1.59 -9.98
N ALA A 129 0.57 1.54 -10.05
CA ALA A 129 1.44 1.20 -8.90
C ALA A 129 1.95 2.45 -8.14
N GLU A 130 1.44 3.65 -8.47
CA GLU A 130 1.87 4.92 -7.86
C GLU A 130 0.89 5.38 -6.78
N PRO A 131 1.29 5.52 -5.51
CA PRO A 131 0.50 6.21 -4.51
C PRO A 131 0.55 7.73 -4.77
N VAL A 132 -0.62 8.35 -4.95
CA VAL A 132 -0.75 9.75 -5.36
C VAL A 132 -1.03 10.67 -4.18
N GLN A 133 -1.85 10.22 -3.24
CA GLN A 133 -2.24 11.00 -2.06
C GLN A 133 -2.78 10.07 -0.97
N SER A 134 -2.57 10.43 0.30
CA SER A 134 -3.18 9.75 1.44
C SER A 134 -4.08 10.69 2.25
N VAL A 135 -5.20 10.15 2.73
CA VAL A 135 -6.12 10.82 3.64
C VAL A 135 -6.12 10.07 4.96
N LYS A 136 -5.70 10.71 6.03
CA LYS A 136 -5.74 10.14 7.37
C LYS A 136 -7.18 10.07 7.88
N TRP A 137 -7.53 8.95 8.53
CA TRP A 137 -8.82 8.77 9.18
C TRP A 137 -8.64 8.24 10.61
N VAL A 138 -9.59 8.59 11.48
CA VAL A 138 -9.66 8.15 12.88
C VAL A 138 -10.99 7.43 13.14
N SER A 139 -10.95 6.21 13.70
CA SER A 139 -12.16 5.49 14.11
C SER A 139 -12.68 5.98 15.48
N PRO A 140 -14.00 6.02 15.72
CA PRO A 140 -15.07 5.61 14.81
C PRO A 140 -15.58 6.71 13.88
N THR A 141 -15.16 7.96 14.08
CA THR A 141 -15.80 9.13 13.49
C THR A 141 -15.52 9.33 12.00
N GLU A 142 -14.37 8.85 11.51
CA GLU A 142 -13.91 9.05 10.13
C GLU A 142 -13.62 7.73 9.40
N ALA A 143 -13.92 6.59 10.03
CA ALA A 143 -13.75 5.26 9.42
C ALA A 143 -14.91 4.94 8.44
N TYR A 144 -15.19 5.88 7.54
CA TYR A 144 -16.29 5.87 6.57
C TYR A 144 -16.26 4.64 5.68
N PHE A 145 -15.08 4.34 5.15
CA PHE A 145 -14.86 3.20 4.28
C PHE A 145 -14.34 2.06 5.15
N GLY A 146 -15.26 1.46 5.92
CA GLY A 146 -15.00 0.30 6.76
C GLY A 146 -14.54 -0.92 5.94
N TYR A 147 -14.03 -1.94 6.63
CA TYR A 147 -13.51 -3.16 5.99
C TYR A 147 -14.18 -4.39 6.59
N THR A 148 -14.86 -5.16 5.74
CA THR A 148 -15.25 -6.56 5.98
C THR A 148 -14.75 -7.49 4.86
N GLY A 149 -13.99 -6.97 3.88
CA GLY A 149 -13.66 -7.63 2.60
C GLY A 149 -12.21 -7.45 2.15
N GLU A 150 -11.96 -6.90 0.95
CA GLU A 150 -10.62 -6.59 0.43
C GLU A 150 -10.22 -5.13 0.75
N PRO A 151 -8.91 -4.81 0.93
CA PRO A 151 -8.47 -3.46 1.33
C PRO A 151 -8.44 -2.48 0.17
N VAL A 152 -8.88 -2.91 -1.01
CA VAL A 152 -8.79 -2.18 -2.26
C VAL A 152 -10.20 -1.87 -2.72
N VAL A 153 -10.47 -0.60 -2.97
CA VAL A 153 -11.78 -0.11 -3.38
C VAL A 153 -11.60 0.66 -4.68
N GLY A 154 -12.20 0.16 -5.76
CA GLY A 154 -12.20 0.85 -7.06
C GLY A 154 -12.90 2.21 -6.98
N ALA A 155 -12.50 3.16 -7.82
CA ALA A 155 -13.09 4.49 -7.85
C ALA A 155 -14.61 4.47 -8.12
N ASP A 156 -15.08 3.50 -8.88
CA ASP A 156 -16.46 3.28 -9.29
C ASP A 156 -17.27 2.41 -8.31
N VAL A 157 -16.63 1.85 -7.28
CA VAL A 157 -17.33 1.05 -6.26
C VAL A 157 -18.40 1.90 -5.60
N VAL A 158 -19.60 1.33 -5.57
CA VAL A 158 -20.77 1.99 -5.03
C VAL A 158 -20.83 1.75 -3.53
N LEU A 159 -20.95 2.84 -2.80
CA LEU A 159 -21.09 2.91 -1.37
C LEU A 159 -22.57 3.13 -1.05
N GLN A 160 -23.11 2.25 -0.22
CA GLN A 160 -24.48 2.33 0.28
C GLN A 160 -24.45 2.35 1.79
N SER A 161 -25.24 3.23 2.39
CA SER A 161 -25.51 3.15 3.83
C SER A 161 -26.32 1.88 4.11
N ASP A 162 -25.87 1.07 5.06
CA ASP A 162 -26.69 -0.02 5.60
C ASP A 162 -27.70 0.49 6.64
N SER A 163 -28.67 -0.36 6.97
CA SER A 163 -29.73 -0.05 7.93
C SER A 163 -29.24 0.19 9.38
N SER A 164 -27.96 -0.11 9.67
CA SER A 164 -27.31 0.17 10.95
C SER A 164 -26.48 1.46 10.94
N GLY A 165 -26.47 2.21 9.82
CA GLY A 165 -25.66 3.42 9.65
C GLY A 165 -24.19 3.14 9.31
N GLY A 166 -23.84 1.87 9.02
CA GLY A 166 -22.56 1.48 8.46
C GLY A 166 -22.53 1.67 6.94
N VAL A 167 -21.36 1.50 6.34
CA VAL A 167 -21.18 1.57 4.88
C VAL A 167 -20.97 0.18 4.34
N ARG A 168 -21.86 -0.25 3.43
CA ARG A 168 -21.62 -1.39 2.55
C ARG A 168 -21.01 -0.91 1.25
N MET A 169 -19.88 -1.52 0.91
CA MET A 169 -19.32 -1.43 -0.42
C MET A 169 -19.99 -2.53 -1.24
N ASP A 170 -20.69 -2.15 -2.30
CA ASP A 170 -21.19 -3.08 -3.29
C ASP A 170 -20.11 -3.20 -4.37
N PRO A 171 -19.26 -4.25 -4.35
CA PRO A 171 -18.36 -4.50 -5.45
C PRO A 171 -19.25 -4.72 -6.67
N GLN A 172 -19.18 -3.80 -7.63
CA GLN A 172 -20.01 -3.92 -8.83
C GLN A 172 -19.84 -5.32 -9.44
N GLN A 173 -20.98 -5.92 -9.80
CA GLN A 173 -21.10 -7.25 -10.41
C GLN A 173 -20.28 -7.40 -11.69
#